data_AF-G5HB02-F1
#
_entry.id   AF-G5HB02-F1
#
_cell.length_a   1.000
_cell.length_b   1.000
_cell.length_c   1.000
_cell.angle_alpha   90.00
_cell.angle_beta   90.00
_cell.angle_gamma   90.00
#
_symmetry.space_group_name_H-M   'P 1'
#
loop_
_entity.id
_entity.type
_entity.pdbx_description
1 polymer ?
#
loop_
_entity_poly.entity_id
_entity_poly.type
_entity_poly.pdbx_seq_one_letter_code
_entity_poly.pdbx_strand_id
1 'polypeptide(L)'
;MENSFAALIENSKQAVKYWWLLLLTGIALLVIGIVVFAFPAQSYIGMSLMFGWLILLSGIFQVILSTANKHYITGRGWMLAGGIIEIVLGAILVWNVALSAATLPIFLGFWLMFRGFSAIGLGGDMSSMNVPGSAWTIISGILLLLCSLWVLIQPLVFGTTMVVVWVGISLLFAGIAAISLAMQLKSAHKHLQKLA
;
A
#
# COMPACT_ATOMS: atom_id res chain seq x y z
N MET A 1 17.10 28.35 17.93
CA MET A 1 15.74 27.79 18.06
C MET A 1 14.73 28.51 17.17
N GLU A 2 14.81 29.84 17.00
CA GLU A 2 13.91 30.62 16.12
C GLU A 2 13.85 30.15 14.66
N ASN A 3 14.98 29.76 14.06
CA ASN A 3 15.02 29.36 12.65
C ASN A 3 14.22 28.08 12.35
N SER A 4 14.06 27.18 13.33
CA SER A 4 13.25 25.96 13.20
C SER A 4 11.75 26.28 13.27
N PHE A 5 11.36 27.17 14.18
CA PHE A 5 9.97 27.62 14.31
C PHE A 5 9.49 28.40 13.09
N ALA A 6 10.34 29.29 12.55
CA ALA A 6 10.03 29.99 11.31
C ALA A 6 9.88 29.02 10.12
N ALA A 7 10.76 28.03 9.99
CA ALA A 7 10.68 27.00 8.96
C ALA A 7 9.43 26.11 9.09
N LEU A 8 9.01 25.76 10.32
CA LEU A 8 7.78 24.99 10.55
C LEU A 8 6.53 25.81 10.21
N ILE A 9 6.51 27.10 10.53
CA ILE A 9 5.42 28.01 10.17
C ILE A 9 5.34 28.21 8.65
N GLU A 10 6.48 28.36 7.98
CA GLU A 10 6.55 28.50 6.52
C GLU A 10 6.12 27.23 5.78
N ASN A 11 6.55 26.05 6.25
CA ASN A 11 6.08 24.75 5.77
C ASN A 11 4.58 24.54 6.01
N SER A 12 4.05 25.00 7.15
CA SER A 12 2.61 24.95 7.43
C SER A 12 1.80 25.85 6.47
N LYS A 13 2.29 27.04 6.16
CA LYS A 13 1.68 27.95 5.15
C LYS A 13 1.68 27.32 3.76
N GLN A 14 2.72 26.57 3.40
CA GLN A 14 2.77 25.82 2.14
C GLN A 14 1.79 24.64 2.11
N ALA A 15 1.76 23.80 3.16
CA ALA A 15 0.78 22.71 3.28
C ALA A 15 -0.65 23.23 3.11
N VAL A 16 -0.94 24.36 3.75
CA VAL A 16 -2.23 25.03 3.69
C VAL A 16 -2.53 25.60 2.30
N LYS A 17 -1.55 25.98 1.48
CA LYS A 17 -1.76 26.42 0.07
C LYS A 17 -2.12 25.25 -0.86
N TYR A 18 -1.68 24.04 -0.53
CA TYR A 18 -1.92 22.82 -1.32
C TYR A 18 -3.21 22.07 -0.95
N TRP A 19 -4.08 22.64 -0.12
CA TRP A 19 -5.37 22.04 0.26
C TRP A 19 -6.21 21.62 -0.95
N TRP A 20 -6.16 22.39 -2.04
CA TRP A 20 -6.92 22.09 -3.26
C TRP A 20 -6.34 20.91 -4.06
N LEU A 21 -5.01 20.73 -4.05
CA LEU A 21 -4.34 19.57 -4.66
C LEU A 21 -4.68 18.29 -3.90
N LEU A 22 -4.74 18.34 -2.56
CA LEU A 22 -5.14 17.19 -1.75
C LEU A 22 -6.62 16.85 -1.99
N LEU A 23 -7.49 17.85 -2.13
CA LEU A 23 -8.91 17.66 -2.45
C LEU A 23 -9.10 17.03 -3.83
N LEU A 24 -8.40 17.56 -4.85
CA LEU A 24 -8.42 17.01 -6.21
C LEU A 24 -7.93 15.55 -6.22
N THR A 25 -6.87 15.25 -5.47
CA THR A 25 -6.35 13.89 -5.32
C THR A 25 -7.39 12.96 -4.69
N GLY A 26 -8.08 13.40 -3.64
CA GLY A 26 -9.14 12.61 -3.00
C GLY A 26 -10.32 12.32 -3.93
N ILE A 27 -10.75 13.31 -4.72
CA ILE A 27 -11.79 13.11 -5.75
C ILE A 27 -11.29 12.13 -6.82
N ALA A 28 -10.06 12.30 -7.31
CA ALA A 28 -9.48 11.40 -8.31
C ALA A 28 -9.44 9.95 -7.79
N LEU A 29 -9.01 9.73 -6.54
CA LEU A 29 -9.00 8.41 -5.91
C LEU A 29 -10.39 7.79 -5.79
N LEU A 30 -11.40 8.59 -5.44
CA LEU A 30 -12.79 8.12 -5.43
C LEU A 30 -13.27 7.70 -6.82
N VAL A 31 -13.03 8.52 -7.84
CA VAL A 31 -13.42 8.22 -9.22
C VAL A 31 -12.73 6.94 -9.70
N ILE A 32 -11.42 6.81 -9.45
CA ILE A 32 -10.67 5.59 -9.80
C ILE A 32 -11.25 4.39 -9.05
N GLY A 33 -11.56 4.52 -7.76
CA GLY A 33 -12.20 3.46 -6.97
C GLY A 33 -13.54 3.00 -7.56
N ILE A 34 -14.38 3.93 -8.00
CA ILE A 34 -15.65 3.62 -8.67
C ILE A 34 -15.42 2.92 -10.02
N VAL A 35 -14.46 3.39 -10.82
CA VAL A 35 -14.09 2.78 -12.10
C VAL A 35 -13.60 1.35 -11.91
N VAL A 36 -12.85 1.08 -10.84
CA VAL A 36 -12.38 -0.27 -10.48
C VAL A 36 -13.55 -1.25 -10.32
N PHE A 37 -14.65 -0.82 -9.70
CA PHE A 37 -15.85 -1.65 -9.55
C PHE A 37 -16.70 -1.71 -10.81
N ALA A 38 -16.75 -0.63 -11.60
CA ALA A 38 -17.50 -0.59 -12.86
C ALA A 38 -16.88 -1.50 -13.93
N PHE A 39 -15.54 -1.53 -14.01
CA PHE A 39 -14.80 -2.30 -15.02
C PHE A 39 -13.71 -3.15 -14.36
N PRO A 40 -14.08 -4.25 -13.66
CA PRO A 40 -13.14 -5.05 -12.87
C PRO A 40 -12.05 -5.69 -13.73
N ALA A 41 -12.38 -6.18 -14.93
CA ALA A 41 -11.42 -6.84 -15.82
C ALA A 41 -10.34 -5.88 -16.35
N GLN A 42 -10.73 -4.69 -16.81
CA GLN A 42 -9.78 -3.70 -17.33
C GLN A 42 -8.93 -3.10 -16.21
N SER A 43 -9.55 -2.84 -15.06
CA SER A 43 -8.86 -2.30 -13.89
C SER A 43 -7.82 -3.29 -13.38
N TYR A 44 -8.13 -4.59 -13.41
CA TYR A 44 -7.18 -5.63 -13.03
C TYR A 44 -5.93 -5.67 -13.93
N ILE A 45 -6.10 -5.50 -15.24
CA ILE A 45 -4.99 -5.38 -16.20
C ILE A 45 -4.10 -4.18 -15.85
N GLY A 46 -4.71 -3.03 -15.54
CA GLY A 46 -3.98 -1.84 -15.10
C GLY A 46 -3.18 -2.09 -13.81
N MET A 47 -3.80 -2.71 -12.80
CA MET A 47 -3.14 -3.06 -11.54
C MET A 47 -1.98 -4.03 -11.76
N SER A 48 -2.15 -5.01 -12.63
CA SER A 48 -1.11 -5.95 -13.03
C SER A 48 0.08 -5.24 -13.68
N LEU A 49 -0.18 -4.30 -14.58
CA LEU A 49 0.90 -3.54 -15.21
C LEU A 49 1.64 -2.67 -14.19
N MET A 50 0.90 -1.98 -13.31
CA MET A 50 1.50 -1.22 -12.21
C MET A 50 2.33 -2.11 -11.28
N PHE A 51 1.86 -3.31 -10.95
CA PHE A 51 2.60 -4.27 -10.13
C PHE A 51 3.95 -4.65 -10.77
N GLY A 52 3.97 -4.95 -12.08
CA GLY A 52 5.22 -5.23 -12.79
C GLY A 52 6.23 -4.08 -12.70
N TRP A 53 5.76 -2.84 -12.90
CA TRP A 53 6.59 -1.65 -12.74
C TRP A 53 7.08 -1.45 -11.31
N LEU A 54 6.25 -1.71 -10.30
CA LEU A 54 6.63 -1.61 -8.90
C LEU A 54 7.73 -2.62 -8.53
N ILE A 55 7.62 -3.87 -9.00
CA ILE A 55 8.66 -4.88 -8.79
C ILE A 55 9.97 -4.49 -9.47
N LEU A 56 9.90 -3.99 -10.71
CA LEU A 56 11.07 -3.52 -11.44
C LEU A 56 11.76 -2.35 -10.70
N LEU A 57 10.98 -1.34 -10.30
CA LEU A 57 11.50 -0.19 -9.57
C LEU A 57 12.06 -0.59 -8.19
N SER A 58 11.38 -1.49 -7.47
CA SER A 58 11.86 -2.08 -6.21
C SER A 58 13.25 -2.69 -6.39
N GLY A 59 13.42 -3.55 -7.40
CA GLY A 59 14.70 -4.19 -7.68
C GLY A 59 15.80 -3.17 -7.99
N ILE A 60 15.50 -2.13 -8.79
CA ILE A 60 16.44 -1.04 -9.05
C ILE A 60 16.84 -0.33 -7.75
N PHE A 61 15.87 0.05 -6.92
CA PHE A 61 16.15 0.68 -5.63
C PHE A 61 17.00 -0.22 -4.74
N GLN A 62 16.69 -1.52 -4.66
CA GLN A 62 17.43 -2.47 -3.85
C GLN A 62 18.89 -2.60 -4.30
N VAL A 63 19.16 -2.62 -5.61
CA VAL A 63 20.52 -2.61 -6.17
C VAL A 63 21.25 -1.31 -5.82
N ILE A 64 20.59 -0.15 -5.97
CA ILE A 64 21.16 1.16 -5.63
C ILE A 64 21.50 1.22 -4.13
N LEU A 65 20.57 0.84 -3.26
CA LEU A 65 20.74 0.83 -1.80
C LEU A 65 21.86 -0.10 -1.35
N SER A 66 21.98 -1.28 -1.99
CA SER A 66 23.06 -2.22 -1.70
C SER A 66 24.44 -1.69 -2.10
N THR A 67 24.49 -0.90 -3.17
CA THR A 67 25.73 -0.28 -3.67
C THR A 67 26.11 0.97 -2.86
N ALA A 68 25.13 1.76 -2.42
CA ALA A 68 25.36 3.02 -1.70
C ALA A 68 25.78 2.80 -0.23
N ASN A 69 25.22 1.81 0.47
CA ASN A 69 25.48 1.60 1.89
C ASN A 69 26.73 0.74 2.12
N LYS A 70 27.89 1.41 2.25
CA LYS A 70 29.21 0.80 2.49
C LYS A 70 29.43 0.16 3.88
N HIS A 71 28.47 0.24 4.81
CA HIS A 71 28.66 -0.21 6.20
C HIS A 71 28.00 -1.56 6.62
N TYR A 72 27.18 -2.19 5.76
CA TYR A 72 26.58 -3.51 6.04
C TYR A 72 27.41 -4.64 5.39
N ILE A 73 28.34 -5.24 6.14
CA ILE A 73 29.28 -6.25 5.63
C ILE A 73 28.68 -7.67 5.59
N THR A 74 27.57 -7.93 6.28
CA THR A 74 26.91 -9.25 6.30
C THR A 74 25.61 -9.21 5.47
N GLY A 75 25.65 -9.72 4.23
CA GLY A 75 24.45 -9.88 3.38
C GLY A 75 24.39 -9.08 2.07
N ARG A 76 25.40 -8.26 1.76
CA ARG A 76 25.44 -7.45 0.52
C ARG A 76 25.26 -8.23 -0.77
N GLY A 77 25.97 -9.35 -0.90
CA GLY A 77 25.91 -10.20 -2.10
C GLY A 77 24.51 -10.77 -2.30
N TRP A 78 23.85 -11.17 -1.21
CA TRP A 78 22.46 -11.64 -1.23
C TRP A 78 21.47 -10.53 -1.60
N MET A 79 21.67 -9.32 -1.09
CA MET A 79 20.79 -8.19 -1.41
C MET A 79 20.98 -7.68 -2.85
N LEU A 80 22.21 -7.71 -3.38
CA LEU A 80 22.47 -7.44 -4.80
C LEU A 80 21.86 -8.51 -5.70
N ALA A 81 22.06 -9.79 -5.38
CA ALA A 81 21.50 -10.90 -6.13
C ALA A 81 19.96 -10.84 -6.12
N GLY A 82 19.35 -10.58 -4.95
CA GLY A 82 17.92 -10.35 -4.80
C GLY A 82 17.43 -9.21 -5.69
N GLY A 83 18.12 -8.06 -5.68
CA GLY A 83 17.73 -6.90 -6.47
C GLY A 83 17.84 -7.15 -7.98
N ILE A 84 18.88 -7.85 -8.43
CA ILE A 84 19.03 -8.24 -9.84
C ILE A 84 17.90 -9.20 -10.25
N ILE A 85 17.58 -10.19 -9.41
CA ILE A 85 16.47 -11.12 -9.65
C ILE A 85 15.15 -10.36 -9.74
N GLU A 86 14.89 -9.41 -8.82
CA GLU A 86 13.69 -8.56 -8.84
C GLU A 86 13.61 -7.71 -10.12
N ILE A 87 14.74 -7.15 -10.60
CA ILE A 87 14.77 -6.40 -11.87
C ILE A 87 14.39 -7.30 -13.05
N VAL A 88 14.99 -8.49 -13.13
CA VAL A 88 14.71 -9.45 -14.22
C VAL A 88 13.25 -9.90 -14.18
N LEU A 89 12.76 -10.26 -12.99
CA LEU A 89 11.35 -10.62 -12.80
C LEU A 89 10.43 -9.46 -13.17
N GLY A 90 10.69 -8.25 -12.66
CA GLY A 90 9.92 -7.06 -12.97
C GLY A 90 9.88 -6.76 -14.47
N ALA A 91 11.01 -6.90 -15.17
CA ALA A 91 11.07 -6.74 -16.62
C ALA A 91 10.18 -7.77 -17.35
N ILE A 92 10.26 -9.04 -16.95
CA ILE A 92 9.40 -10.11 -17.50
C ILE A 92 7.91 -9.79 -17.27
N LEU A 93 7.55 -9.31 -16.08
CA LEU A 93 6.17 -8.96 -15.73
C LEU A 93 5.65 -7.75 -16.50
N VAL A 94 6.49 -6.76 -16.78
CA VAL A 94 6.12 -5.59 -17.60
C VAL A 94 5.91 -5.99 -19.07
N TRP A 95 6.76 -6.86 -19.61
CA TRP A 95 6.60 -7.35 -20.99
C TRP A 95 5.42 -8.33 -21.16
N ASN A 96 5.14 -9.15 -20.14
CA ASN A 96 4.07 -10.14 -20.18
C ASN A 96 3.02 -9.86 -19.10
N VAL A 97 2.01 -9.09 -19.50
CA VAL A 97 0.89 -8.72 -18.63
C VAL A 97 0.11 -9.95 -18.13
N ALA A 98 0.03 -11.02 -18.91
CA ALA A 98 -0.65 -12.25 -18.48
C ALA A 98 0.09 -12.93 -17.31
N LEU A 99 1.43 -12.96 -17.34
CA LEU A 99 2.23 -13.45 -16.22
C LEU A 99 2.09 -12.55 -15.00
N SER A 100 2.14 -11.23 -15.19
CA SER A 100 1.92 -10.29 -14.09
C SER A 100 0.55 -10.50 -13.43
N ALA A 101 -0.49 -10.67 -14.25
CA ALA A 101 -1.85 -10.94 -13.83
C ALA A 101 -2.00 -12.28 -13.09
N ALA A 102 -1.17 -13.28 -13.39
CA ALA A 102 -1.16 -14.54 -12.64
C ALA A 102 -0.39 -14.45 -11.32
N THR A 103 0.68 -13.66 -11.28
CA THR A 103 1.55 -13.53 -10.09
C THR A 103 1.00 -12.60 -9.02
N LEU A 104 0.24 -11.58 -9.39
CA LEU A 104 -0.25 -10.56 -8.47
C LEU A 104 -1.11 -11.17 -7.34
N PRO A 105 -2.09 -12.08 -7.61
CA PRO A 105 -2.86 -12.71 -6.55
C PRO A 105 -2.03 -13.67 -5.68
N ILE A 106 -0.99 -14.28 -6.25
CA ILE A 106 -0.07 -15.14 -5.50
C ILE A 106 0.69 -14.29 -4.47
N PHE A 107 1.25 -13.15 -4.91
CA PHE A 107 1.94 -12.22 -4.02
C PHE A 107 1.01 -11.71 -2.91
N LEU A 108 -0.23 -11.34 -3.26
CA LEU A 108 -1.23 -10.95 -2.27
C LEU A 108 -1.64 -12.09 -1.33
N GLY A 109 -1.76 -13.32 -1.82
CA GLY A 109 -2.04 -14.49 -1.00
C GLY A 109 -0.96 -14.72 0.06
N PHE A 110 0.31 -14.69 -0.34
CA PHE A 110 1.44 -14.77 0.61
C PHE A 110 1.45 -13.60 1.60
N TRP A 111 1.19 -12.38 1.13
CA TRP A 111 1.10 -11.20 1.98
C TRP A 111 -0.02 -11.31 3.02
N LEU A 112 -1.21 -11.77 2.61
CA LEU A 112 -2.35 -12.02 3.48
C LEU A 112 -2.05 -13.12 4.49
N MET A 113 -1.34 -14.16 4.09
CA MET A 113 -0.92 -15.25 4.97
C MET A 113 -0.01 -14.72 6.10
N PHE A 114 1.02 -13.93 5.76
CA PHE A 114 1.90 -13.30 6.74
C PHE A 114 1.13 -12.37 7.70
N ARG A 115 0.17 -11.62 7.16
CA ARG A 115 -0.70 -10.75 7.96
C ARG A 115 -1.64 -11.54 8.86
N GLY A 116 -2.12 -12.70 8.42
CA GLY A 116 -2.92 -13.63 9.20
C GLY A 116 -2.13 -14.16 10.39
N PHE A 117 -0.92 -14.65 10.15
CA PHE A 117 -0.01 -15.08 11.23
C PHE A 117 0.28 -13.95 12.23
N SER A 118 0.55 -12.75 11.73
CA SER A 118 0.81 -11.58 12.58
C SER A 118 -0.40 -11.21 13.43
N ALA A 119 -1.61 -11.24 12.86
CA ALA A 119 -2.86 -10.97 13.59
C ALA A 119 -3.14 -12.01 14.68
N ILE A 120 -2.86 -13.29 14.40
CA ILE A 120 -2.97 -14.36 15.41
C ILE A 120 -1.96 -14.13 16.54
N GLY A 121 -0.71 -13.79 16.21
CA GLY A 121 0.34 -13.48 17.20
C GLY A 121 -0.05 -12.30 18.09
N LEU A 122 -0.47 -11.18 17.48
CA LEU A 122 -0.96 -10.00 18.21
C LEU A 122 -2.18 -10.31 19.08
N GLY A 123 -3.10 -11.14 18.57
CA GLY A 123 -4.24 -11.61 19.35
C GLY A 123 -3.81 -12.46 20.54
N GLY A 124 -2.80 -13.31 20.39
CA GLY A 124 -2.18 -14.08 21.47
C GLY A 124 -1.53 -13.20 22.53
N ASP A 125 -0.76 -12.19 22.11
CA ASP A 125 -0.14 -11.20 23.01
C ASP A 125 -1.23 -10.44 23.80
N MET A 126 -2.30 -9.99 23.14
CA MET A 126 -3.44 -9.35 23.79
C MET A 126 -4.16 -10.28 24.79
N SER A 127 -4.22 -11.60 24.50
CA SER A 127 -4.78 -12.59 25.42
C SER A 127 -3.94 -12.71 26.68
N SER A 128 -2.61 -12.68 26.54
CA SER A 128 -1.68 -12.72 27.68
C SER A 128 -1.76 -11.46 28.55
N MET A 129 -2.09 -10.32 27.94
CA MET A 129 -2.25 -9.02 28.62
C MET A 129 -3.68 -8.76 29.11
N ASN A 130 -4.59 -9.74 29.01
CA ASN A 130 -5.98 -9.69 29.45
C ASN A 130 -6.79 -8.53 28.83
N VAL A 131 -6.46 -8.14 27.59
CA VAL A 131 -7.14 -7.06 26.85
C VAL A 131 -8.45 -7.60 26.26
N PRO A 132 -9.61 -6.98 26.56
CA PRO A 132 -10.88 -7.38 25.98
C PRO A 132 -10.87 -7.17 24.46
N GLY A 133 -11.21 -8.21 23.71
CA GLY A 133 -11.20 -8.21 22.23
C GLY A 133 -10.14 -9.11 21.59
N SER A 134 -9.22 -9.67 22.36
CA SER A 134 -8.18 -10.60 21.88
C SER A 134 -8.74 -11.76 21.04
N ALA A 135 -9.82 -12.41 21.50
CA ALA A 135 -10.45 -13.51 20.78
C ALA A 135 -10.94 -13.10 19.38
N TRP A 136 -11.45 -11.87 19.24
CA TRP A 136 -11.91 -11.36 17.94
C TRP A 136 -10.73 -11.17 16.98
N THR A 137 -9.60 -10.66 17.48
CA THR A 137 -8.38 -10.50 16.70
C THR A 137 -7.83 -11.85 16.22
N ILE A 138 -7.80 -12.86 17.11
CA ILE A 138 -7.35 -14.23 16.75
C ILE A 138 -8.27 -14.85 15.70
N ILE A 139 -9.60 -14.80 15.91
CA ILE A 139 -10.59 -15.33 14.96
C ILE A 139 -10.42 -14.65 13.59
N SER A 140 -10.26 -13.33 13.56
CA SER A 140 -10.04 -12.60 12.32
C SER A 140 -8.74 -13.02 11.62
N GLY A 141 -7.67 -13.30 12.38
CA GLY A 141 -6.40 -13.78 11.85
C GLY A 141 -6.50 -15.19 11.26
N ILE A 142 -7.21 -16.11 11.93
CA ILE A 142 -7.47 -17.47 11.42
C ILE A 142 -8.30 -17.40 10.14
N LEU A 143 -9.37 -16.59 10.13
CA LEU A 143 -10.22 -16.42 8.95
C LEU A 143 -9.42 -15.84 7.77
N LEU A 144 -8.55 -14.86 8.04
CA LEU A 144 -7.67 -14.28 7.02
C LEU A 144 -6.69 -15.32 6.46
N LEU A 145 -6.15 -16.18 7.33
CA LEU A 145 -5.24 -17.25 6.93
C LEU A 145 -5.93 -18.26 6.03
N LEU A 146 -7.14 -18.72 6.39
CA LEU A 146 -7.94 -19.60 5.53
C LEU A 146 -8.28 -18.94 4.19
N CYS A 147 -8.65 -17.65 4.21
CA CYS A 147 -8.93 -16.88 3.01
C CYS A 147 -7.68 -16.79 2.10
N SER A 148 -6.52 -16.56 2.69
CA SER A 148 -5.24 -16.50 1.97
C SER A 148 -4.88 -17.83 1.32
N LEU A 149 -5.11 -18.95 2.01
CA LEU A 149 -4.88 -20.28 1.48
C LEU A 149 -5.80 -20.57 0.28
N TRP A 150 -7.05 -20.13 0.38
CA TRP A 150 -8.03 -20.27 -0.70
C TRP A 150 -7.63 -19.47 -1.95
N VAL A 151 -7.10 -18.26 -1.76
CA VAL A 151 -6.52 -17.44 -2.86
C VAL A 151 -5.36 -18.17 -3.55
N LEU A 152 -4.50 -18.84 -2.78
CA LEU A 152 -3.34 -19.56 -3.35
C LEU A 152 -3.74 -20.83 -4.12
N ILE A 153 -4.82 -21.51 -3.71
CA ILE A 153 -5.30 -22.71 -4.41
C ILE A 153 -6.01 -22.36 -5.73
N GLN A 154 -6.71 -21.23 -5.80
CA GLN A 154 -7.43 -20.78 -7.00
C GLN A 154 -7.14 -19.29 -7.32
N PRO A 155 -5.91 -18.95 -7.75
CA PRO A 155 -5.50 -17.56 -7.93
C PRO A 155 -6.20 -16.86 -9.10
N LEU A 156 -6.56 -17.61 -10.15
CA LEU A 156 -7.13 -17.06 -11.38
C LEU A 156 -8.54 -16.48 -11.21
N VAL A 157 -9.39 -17.12 -10.40
CA VAL A 157 -10.80 -16.70 -10.24
C VAL A 157 -11.01 -15.98 -8.91
N PHE A 158 -10.59 -16.60 -7.81
CA PHE A 158 -10.80 -16.04 -6.48
C PHE A 158 -9.75 -14.97 -6.15
N GLY A 159 -8.50 -15.20 -6.56
CA GLY A 159 -7.43 -14.24 -6.34
C GLY A 159 -7.69 -12.90 -7.03
N THR A 160 -8.03 -12.92 -8.31
CA THR A 160 -8.32 -11.71 -9.12
C THR A 160 -9.45 -10.86 -8.53
N THR A 161 -10.57 -11.50 -8.17
CA THR A 161 -11.71 -10.83 -7.54
C THR A 161 -11.35 -10.25 -6.17
N MET A 162 -10.60 -10.99 -5.36
CA MET A 162 -10.10 -10.51 -4.06
C MET A 162 -9.21 -9.28 -4.21
N VAL A 163 -8.31 -9.26 -5.20
CA VAL A 163 -7.48 -8.08 -5.50
C VAL A 163 -8.35 -6.87 -5.81
N VAL A 164 -9.29 -7.03 -6.74
CA VAL A 164 -10.14 -5.93 -7.22
C VAL A 164 -10.99 -5.37 -6.09
N VAL A 165 -11.59 -6.24 -5.28
CA VAL A 165 -12.41 -5.82 -4.13
C VAL A 165 -11.54 -5.13 -3.08
N TRP A 166 -10.40 -5.72 -2.71
CA TRP A 166 -9.53 -5.16 -1.69
C TRP A 166 -8.97 -3.79 -2.10
N VAL A 167 -8.43 -3.70 -3.32
CA VAL A 167 -7.86 -2.46 -3.85
C VAL A 167 -8.96 -1.42 -4.07
N GLY A 168 -10.10 -1.80 -4.64
CA GLY A 168 -11.23 -0.91 -4.87
C GLY A 168 -11.75 -0.30 -3.56
N ILE A 169 -12.00 -1.12 -2.53
CA ILE A 169 -12.41 -0.63 -1.22
C ILE A 169 -11.34 0.30 -0.64
N SER A 170 -10.06 -0.09 -0.71
CA SER A 170 -8.95 0.72 -0.19
C SER A 170 -8.88 2.09 -0.87
N LEU A 171 -9.09 2.16 -2.19
CA LEU A 171 -9.13 3.42 -2.94
C LEU A 171 -10.31 4.30 -2.53
N LEU A 172 -11.48 3.71 -2.32
CA LEU A 172 -12.65 4.46 -1.85
C LEU A 172 -12.40 5.06 -0.47
N PHE A 173 -11.89 4.26 0.48
CA PHE A 173 -11.54 4.74 1.82
C PHE A 173 -10.43 5.79 1.77
N ALA A 174 -9.38 5.58 0.97
CA ALA A 174 -8.31 6.55 0.80
C ALA A 174 -8.80 7.87 0.20
N GLY A 175 -9.72 7.81 -0.78
CA GLY A 175 -10.36 8.98 -1.37
C GLY A 175 -11.17 9.79 -0.35
N ILE A 176 -12.00 9.11 0.46
CA ILE A 176 -12.77 9.75 1.54
C ILE A 176 -11.83 10.38 2.57
N ALA A 177 -10.79 9.66 3.00
CA ALA A 177 -9.82 10.15 3.97
C ALA A 177 -9.07 11.39 3.44
N ALA A 178 -8.64 11.37 2.17
CA ALA A 178 -7.98 12.51 1.54
C ALA A 178 -8.90 13.73 1.43
N ILE A 179 -10.19 13.54 1.13
CA ILE A 179 -11.18 14.63 1.11
C ILE A 179 -11.37 15.21 2.53
N SER A 180 -11.48 14.36 3.54
CA SER A 180 -11.59 14.78 4.94
C SER A 180 -10.39 15.62 5.38
N LEU A 181 -9.17 15.15 5.10
CA LEU A 181 -7.93 15.89 5.38
C LEU A 181 -7.88 17.22 4.63
N ALA A 182 -8.29 17.25 3.36
CA ALA A 182 -8.33 18.49 2.59
C ALA A 182 -9.32 19.52 3.18
N MET A 183 -10.46 19.07 3.70
CA MET A 183 -11.41 19.94 4.40
C MET A 183 -10.84 20.49 5.71
N GLN A 184 -10.12 19.66 6.49
CA GLN A 184 -9.43 20.11 7.70
C GLN A 184 -8.32 21.12 7.38
N LEU A 185 -7.60 20.94 6.28
CA LEU A 185 -6.56 21.89 5.84
C LEU A 185 -7.18 23.21 5.37
N LYS A 186 -8.34 23.15 4.70
CA LYS A 186 -9.11 24.34 4.29
C LYS A 186 -9.62 25.13 5.50
N SER A 187 -10.10 24.47 6.56
CA SER A 187 -10.55 25.18 7.77
C SER A 187 -9.37 25.82 8.50
N ALA A 188 -8.24 25.13 8.61
CA ALA A 188 -7.00 25.69 9.16
C ALA A 188 -6.51 26.93 8.38
N HIS A 189 -6.60 26.93 7.04
CA HIS A 189 -6.28 28.11 6.22
C HIS A 189 -7.10 29.34 6.61
N LYS A 190 -8.43 29.15 6.73
CA LYS A 190 -9.37 30.23 7.01
C LYS A 190 -9.14 30.85 8.39
N HIS A 191 -8.74 30.04 9.38
CA HIS A 191 -8.42 30.55 10.71
C HIS A 191 -7.12 31.36 10.72
N LEU A 192 -6.08 30.90 10.03
CA LEU A 192 -4.82 31.64 9.93
C LEU A 192 -4.95 32.94 9.13
N GLN A 193 -5.82 33.00 8.11
CA GLN A 193 -6.13 34.24 7.39
C GLN A 193 -6.91 35.26 8.22
N LYS A 194 -7.65 34.84 9.25
CA LYS A 194 -8.40 35.76 10.13
C LYS A 194 -7.54 36.37 11.25
N LEU A 195 -6.38 35.79 11.52
CA LEU A 195 -5.45 36.20 12.59
C LEU A 195 -4.28 37.06 12.08
N ALA A 196 -4.14 37.20 10.76
CA ALA A 196 -3.16 38.05 10.08
C ALA A 196 -3.83 39.33 9.58
#